data_AF-A0A2K3LPF1-F1
#
_entry.id   AF-A0A2K3LPF1-F1
#
_cell.length_a   1.000
_cell.length_b   1.000
_cell.length_c   1.000
_cell.angle_alpha   90.00
_cell.angle_beta   90.00
_cell.angle_gamma   90.00
#
_symmetry.space_group_name_H-M   'P 1'
#
loop_
_entity.id
_entity.type
_entity.pdbx_description
1 polymer ?
#
loop_
_entity_poly.entity_id
_entity_poly.type
_entity_poly.pdbx_seq_one_letter_code
_entity_poly.pdbx_strand_id
1 'polypeptide(L)'
;REYEEFKVKINALVAKALKKPEEGWVMQDGTPWPGNNTRDHPGMIQVYLGSAGALDVEGKELPKLVYISREKRPGYPHHKKAGAMNALVRVSAVLTNAPFMLNLDCDHYINNSKAIREAMCFLMDPQLGKKLCYVQFPQRFDGIDRHDRYANRNTVFFDINMKGLDGIQGPVYVGTGTVFNRQALYGYDPPVSEKRPKMTCDCWPKWCCFCCGSRKTKSKKKSGTSGRSGLFSRLYKKKKMGGKDYVRKGSGSMFDLEEIEEGLEGYDELEKSSLMSQKNFEKRFGQSPVFIASTLMENGGLPEGTNTQSLVKEAIHNISCGYEEKTEWGKEIGWIYGSVTEDILTGFKMHCRGWKSVYCMPKRPAFKGSAPINLSDRLHQVLRWALGSVEIFLSRHCPLWYGYGGKLKYLERLAYTNTIVYPFTSIPLLAYCTIPAVCLLTGKFIIPTVSTHL
;
A
#
# COMPACT_ATOMS: atom_id res chain seq x y z
N ARG A 1 18.61 -5.25 -35.92
CA ARG A 1 19.99 -4.73 -36.03
C ARG A 1 20.27 -3.69 -34.94
N GLU A 2 19.54 -2.58 -34.91
CA GLU A 2 19.71 -1.52 -33.89
C GLU A 2 19.68 -2.03 -32.44
N TYR A 3 18.76 -2.96 -32.12
CA TYR A 3 18.72 -3.60 -30.80
C TYR A 3 20.03 -4.33 -30.44
N GLU A 4 20.63 -5.05 -31.37
CA GLU A 4 21.88 -5.77 -31.10
C GLU A 4 23.06 -4.79 -30.94
N GLU A 5 23.10 -3.72 -31.71
CA GLU A 5 24.08 -2.64 -31.53
C GLU A 5 23.91 -1.96 -30.16
N PHE A 6 22.67 -1.71 -29.73
CA PHE A 6 22.37 -1.22 -28.39
C PHE A 6 22.83 -2.20 -27.30
N LYS A 7 22.54 -3.49 -27.46
CA LYS A 7 22.97 -4.54 -26.54
C LYS A 7 24.49 -4.61 -26.39
N VAL A 8 25.24 -4.49 -27.50
CA VAL A 8 26.71 -4.42 -27.48
C VAL A 8 27.20 -3.20 -26.68
N LYS A 9 26.59 -2.02 -26.88
CA LYS A 9 26.93 -0.81 -26.11
C LYS A 9 26.68 -1.00 -24.61
N ILE A 10 25.55 -1.59 -24.22
CA ILE A 10 25.25 -1.90 -22.81
C ILE A 10 26.26 -2.90 -22.24
N ASN A 11 26.59 -3.96 -22.97
CA ASN A 11 27.59 -4.95 -22.54
C ASN A 11 28.97 -4.31 -22.32
N ALA A 12 29.38 -3.38 -23.18
CA ALA A 12 30.63 -2.63 -23.00
C ALA A 12 30.62 -1.80 -21.70
N LEU A 13 29.50 -1.16 -21.37
CA LEU A 13 29.35 -0.41 -20.11
C LEU A 13 29.38 -1.35 -18.90
N VAL A 14 28.72 -2.50 -18.95
CA VAL A 14 28.76 -3.51 -17.87
C VAL A 14 30.19 -4.02 -17.68
N ALA A 15 30.90 -4.36 -18.75
CA ALA A 15 32.28 -4.83 -18.69
C ALA A 15 33.22 -3.75 -18.11
N LYS A 16 33.01 -2.48 -18.48
CA LYS A 16 33.74 -1.35 -17.90
C LYS A 16 33.45 -1.19 -16.40
N ALA A 17 32.19 -1.35 -15.99
CA ALA A 17 31.74 -1.19 -14.61
C ALA A 17 32.33 -2.23 -13.63
N LEU A 18 32.79 -3.38 -14.13
CA LEU A 18 33.46 -4.40 -13.32
C LEU A 18 34.82 -3.93 -12.78
N LYS A 19 35.46 -2.97 -13.46
CA LYS A 19 36.76 -2.41 -13.05
C LYS A 19 36.54 -1.06 -12.38
N LYS A 20 36.42 -1.07 -11.06
CA LYS A 20 36.27 0.16 -10.27
C LYS A 20 37.57 0.99 -10.32
N PRO A 21 37.53 2.26 -10.75
CA PRO A 21 38.71 3.14 -10.69
C PRO A 21 39.11 3.44 -9.23
N GLU A 22 40.41 3.59 -8.97
CA GLU A 22 40.93 3.92 -7.63
C GLU A 22 40.47 5.30 -7.17
N GLU A 23 40.47 6.29 -8.06
CA GLU A 23 40.00 7.66 -7.80
C GLU A 23 38.46 7.79 -7.77
N GLY A 24 37.74 6.69 -8.00
CA GLY A 24 36.29 6.66 -8.09
C GLY A 24 35.75 6.92 -9.50
N TRP A 25 34.43 6.83 -9.62
CA TRP A 25 33.75 7.08 -10.89
C TRP A 25 33.69 8.58 -11.17
N VAL A 26 33.84 8.92 -12.45
CA VAL A 26 33.76 10.29 -12.98
C VAL A 26 32.71 10.30 -14.09
N MET A 27 31.87 11.33 -14.11
CA MET A 27 30.85 11.55 -15.13
C MET A 27 31.48 12.01 -16.45
N GLN A 28 30.70 12.00 -17.54
CA GLN A 28 31.21 12.41 -18.86
C GLN A 28 31.60 13.90 -18.93
N ASP A 29 31.02 14.73 -18.07
CA ASP A 29 31.33 16.16 -17.94
C ASP A 29 32.58 16.43 -17.07
N GLY A 30 33.28 15.40 -16.62
CA GLY A 30 34.47 15.51 -15.78
C GLY A 30 34.20 15.67 -14.28
N THR A 31 32.93 15.73 -13.85
CA THR A 31 32.60 15.85 -12.43
C THR A 31 32.66 14.49 -11.71
N PRO A 32 33.06 14.44 -10.43
CA PRO A 32 33.09 13.19 -9.67
C PRO A 32 31.66 12.65 -9.46
N TRP A 33 31.50 11.33 -9.57
CA TRP A 33 30.20 10.69 -9.32
C TRP A 33 29.78 10.86 -7.85
N PRO A 34 28.62 11.48 -7.55
CA PRO A 34 28.21 11.74 -6.18
C PRO A 34 28.00 10.48 -5.34
N GLY A 35 27.71 9.34 -6.00
CA GLY A 35 27.47 8.05 -5.36
C GLY A 35 28.71 7.16 -5.20
N ASN A 36 29.93 7.72 -5.18
CA ASN A 36 31.17 6.93 -5.06
C ASN A 36 31.26 6.13 -3.74
N ASN A 37 30.73 6.67 -2.65
CA ASN A 37 30.60 5.96 -1.38
C ASN A 37 29.16 5.46 -1.19
N THR A 38 28.97 4.15 -1.20
CA THR A 38 27.63 3.52 -1.10
C THR A 38 26.93 3.71 0.25
N ARG A 39 27.67 4.11 1.30
CA ARG A 39 27.17 4.35 2.66
C ARG A 39 26.98 5.84 2.99
N ASP A 40 27.61 6.73 2.24
CA ASP A 40 27.55 8.18 2.42
C ASP A 40 27.52 8.86 1.06
N HIS A 41 26.32 9.20 0.61
CA HIS A 41 26.12 9.89 -0.65
C HIS A 41 24.84 10.74 -0.63
N PRO A 42 24.83 11.89 -1.33
CA PRO A 42 23.65 12.72 -1.43
C PRO A 42 22.53 12.03 -2.20
N GLY A 43 21.32 12.54 -2.03
CA GLY A 43 20.18 12.20 -2.88
C GLY A 43 20.36 12.79 -4.28
N MET A 44 19.97 12.04 -5.31
CA MET A 44 20.08 12.46 -6.71
C MET A 44 18.75 12.20 -7.42
N ILE A 45 18.31 13.17 -8.23
CA ILE A 45 17.15 13.05 -9.10
C ILE A 45 17.55 13.51 -10.50
N GLN A 46 17.36 12.66 -11.50
CA GLN A 46 17.62 12.97 -12.91
C GLN A 46 16.35 12.74 -13.72
N VAL A 47 15.97 13.69 -14.57
CA VAL A 47 14.84 13.55 -15.50
C VAL A 47 15.40 13.37 -16.91
N TYR A 48 15.10 12.25 -17.58
CA TYR A 48 15.67 11.90 -18.89
C TYR A 48 14.72 12.17 -20.07
N LEU A 49 13.46 11.79 -19.94
CA LEU A 49 12.43 11.91 -20.98
C LEU A 49 11.26 12.79 -20.50
N GLY A 50 10.31 13.09 -21.37
CA GLY A 50 9.14 13.96 -21.12
C GLY A 50 9.22 15.28 -21.87
N SER A 51 8.37 16.23 -21.51
CA SER A 51 8.19 17.51 -22.22
C SER A 51 9.46 18.37 -22.37
N ALA A 52 10.41 18.24 -21.45
CA ALA A 52 11.71 18.93 -21.50
C ALA A 52 12.87 18.03 -21.98
N GLY A 53 12.58 16.77 -22.34
CA GLY A 53 13.55 15.77 -22.76
C GLY A 53 13.56 15.54 -24.27
N ALA A 54 14.13 14.40 -24.68
CA ALA A 54 14.15 14.00 -26.08
C ALA A 54 12.75 13.61 -26.59
N LEU A 55 12.44 14.02 -27.82
CA LEU A 55 11.26 13.58 -28.57
C LEU A 55 11.57 12.29 -29.34
N ASP A 56 10.52 11.56 -29.69
CA ASP A 56 10.60 10.44 -30.63
C ASP A 56 10.96 10.93 -32.05
N VAL A 57 11.33 10.01 -32.94
CA VAL A 57 11.70 10.27 -34.34
C VAL A 57 10.59 10.98 -35.13
N GLU A 58 9.34 10.80 -34.73
CA GLU A 58 8.16 11.50 -35.29
C GLU A 58 7.89 12.87 -34.64
N GLY A 59 8.77 13.35 -33.75
CA GLY A 59 8.57 14.58 -32.98
C GLY A 59 7.54 14.48 -31.86
N LYS A 60 7.15 13.26 -31.46
CA LYS A 60 6.17 13.03 -30.39
C LYS A 60 6.84 12.95 -29.01
N GLU A 61 6.14 13.44 -27.99
CA GLU A 61 6.61 13.36 -26.60
C GLU A 61 6.62 11.91 -26.10
N LEU A 62 7.70 11.52 -25.43
CA LEU A 62 7.85 10.24 -24.74
C LEU A 62 7.49 10.36 -23.25
N PRO A 63 6.99 9.29 -22.61
CA PRO A 63 6.70 9.32 -21.17
C PRO A 63 7.91 9.71 -20.33
N LYS A 64 7.68 10.57 -19.34
CA LYS A 64 8.72 11.06 -18.44
C LYS A 64 9.39 9.91 -17.68
N LEU A 65 10.72 9.83 -17.77
CA LEU A 65 11.55 8.88 -17.02
C LEU A 65 12.36 9.65 -15.96
N VAL A 66 12.13 9.34 -14.69
CA VAL A 66 12.82 9.95 -13.55
C VAL A 66 13.65 8.90 -12.83
N TYR A 67 14.97 9.11 -12.79
CA TYR A 67 15.89 8.33 -11.98
C TYR A 67 16.04 8.97 -10.61
N ILE A 68 15.95 8.15 -9.55
CA ILE A 68 16.00 8.61 -8.17
C ILE A 68 16.97 7.71 -7.40
N SER A 69 17.95 8.34 -6.76
CA SER A 69 18.82 7.72 -5.76
C SER A 69 18.62 8.42 -4.43
N ARG A 70 18.21 7.68 -3.39
CA ARG A 70 17.99 8.24 -2.05
C ARG A 70 19.29 8.73 -1.43
N GLU A 71 19.22 9.70 -0.52
CA GLU A 71 20.35 10.05 0.32
C GLU A 71 20.65 8.92 1.31
N LYS A 72 21.93 8.64 1.53
CA LYS A 72 22.40 7.71 2.57
C LYS A 72 23.49 8.34 3.39
N ARG A 73 23.42 8.14 4.71
CA ARG A 73 24.40 8.63 5.67
C ARG A 73 24.72 7.52 6.69
N PRO A 74 25.97 7.40 7.14
CA PRO A 74 26.31 6.49 8.24
C PRO A 74 25.43 6.78 9.47
N GLY A 75 24.92 5.72 10.10
CA GLY A 75 24.05 5.83 11.28
C GLY A 75 22.55 5.93 10.98
N TYR A 76 22.13 6.12 9.73
CA TYR A 76 20.71 6.18 9.36
C TYR A 76 20.18 4.82 8.86
N PRO A 77 19.05 4.31 9.38
CA PRO A 77 18.39 3.12 8.83
C PRO A 77 17.67 3.43 7.51
N HIS A 78 17.77 2.52 6.52
CA HIS A 78 17.26 2.79 5.16
C HIS A 78 16.17 1.83 4.67
N HIS A 79 15.73 0.88 5.50
CA HIS A 79 14.56 0.00 5.27
C HIS A 79 14.48 -0.68 3.89
N LYS A 80 15.63 -1.01 3.27
CA LYS A 80 15.76 -1.78 2.01
C LYS A 80 14.75 -1.34 0.93
N LYS A 81 13.86 -2.25 0.50
CA LYS A 81 12.85 -2.06 -0.56
C LYS A 81 11.72 -1.13 -0.11
N ALA A 82 11.12 -1.37 1.05
CA ALA A 82 10.06 -0.54 1.61
C ALA A 82 10.43 0.96 1.67
N GLY A 83 11.65 1.28 2.14
CA GLY A 83 12.12 2.67 2.19
C GLY A 83 12.37 3.29 0.81
N ALA A 84 12.75 2.48 -0.18
CA ALA A 84 12.87 2.95 -1.56
C ALA A 84 11.50 3.24 -2.16
N MET A 85 10.53 2.34 -1.98
CA MET A 85 9.15 2.52 -2.45
C MET A 85 8.48 3.75 -1.82
N ASN A 86 8.66 3.97 -0.51
CA ASN A 86 8.12 5.14 0.16
C ASN A 86 8.74 6.45 -0.34
N ALA A 87 10.04 6.48 -0.61
CA ALA A 87 10.69 7.65 -1.23
C ALA A 87 10.14 7.93 -2.64
N LEU A 88 9.92 6.88 -3.45
CA LEU A 88 9.32 7.02 -4.79
C LEU A 88 7.90 7.60 -4.71
N VAL A 89 7.09 7.19 -3.73
CA VAL A 89 5.74 7.74 -3.50
C VAL A 89 5.80 9.25 -3.24
N ARG A 90 6.72 9.69 -2.36
CA ARG A 90 6.88 11.10 -2.01
C ARG A 90 7.38 11.95 -3.19
N VAL A 91 8.40 11.47 -3.90
CA VAL A 91 8.93 12.19 -5.08
C VAL A 91 7.88 12.28 -6.18
N SER A 92 7.20 11.17 -6.45
CA SER A 92 6.16 11.12 -7.49
C SER A 92 5.03 12.12 -7.22
N ALA A 93 4.65 12.31 -5.95
CA ALA A 93 3.65 13.29 -5.55
C ALA A 93 4.07 14.72 -5.89
N VAL A 94 5.34 15.07 -5.66
CA VAL A 94 5.86 16.42 -5.97
C VAL A 94 6.02 16.65 -7.48
N LEU A 95 6.45 15.62 -8.23
CA LEU A 95 6.82 15.81 -9.65
C LEU A 95 5.66 15.63 -10.63
N THR A 96 4.66 14.81 -10.30
CA THR A 96 3.58 14.43 -11.24
C THR A 96 2.22 14.20 -10.58
N ASN A 97 2.21 13.78 -9.32
CA ASN A 97 1.03 13.49 -8.52
C ASN A 97 -0.01 12.58 -9.20
N ALA A 98 0.43 11.44 -9.74
CA ALA A 98 -0.49 10.48 -10.37
C ALA A 98 -1.36 9.76 -9.30
N PRO A 99 -2.70 9.73 -9.41
CA PRO A 99 -3.58 9.13 -8.39
C PRO A 99 -3.44 7.60 -8.28
N PHE A 100 -2.90 6.96 -9.32
CA PHE A 100 -2.63 5.53 -9.34
C PHE A 100 -1.15 5.25 -9.54
N MET A 101 -0.64 4.20 -8.92
CA MET A 101 0.78 3.83 -8.93
C MET A 101 0.96 2.35 -9.23
N LEU A 102 1.66 2.01 -10.30
CA LEU A 102 2.03 0.64 -10.62
C LEU A 102 3.38 0.30 -9.97
N ASN A 103 3.43 -0.75 -9.16
CA ASN A 103 4.66 -1.33 -8.66
C ASN A 103 5.11 -2.53 -9.52
N LEU A 104 6.41 -2.57 -9.86
CA LEU A 104 7.06 -3.65 -10.61
C LEU A 104 8.48 -3.91 -10.11
N ASP A 105 8.83 -5.19 -10.00
CA ASP A 105 10.19 -5.65 -9.74
C ASP A 105 11.01 -5.75 -11.04
N CYS A 106 12.34 -5.68 -10.94
CA CYS A 106 13.25 -5.61 -12.09
C CYS A 106 13.33 -6.91 -12.92
N ASP A 107 12.94 -8.04 -12.33
CA ASP A 107 12.86 -9.34 -12.99
C ASP A 107 11.52 -9.53 -13.73
N HIS A 108 10.59 -8.57 -13.63
CA HIS A 108 9.29 -8.57 -14.27
C HIS A 108 9.15 -7.47 -15.34
N TYR A 109 8.42 -7.78 -16.40
CA TYR A 109 8.12 -6.86 -17.48
C TYR A 109 6.63 -6.90 -17.86
N ILE A 110 6.16 -5.83 -18.49
CA ILE A 110 4.79 -5.73 -19.03
C ILE A 110 4.72 -6.55 -20.31
N ASN A 111 4.00 -7.66 -20.28
CA ASN A 111 3.79 -8.53 -21.44
C ASN A 111 2.55 -8.13 -22.26
N ASN A 112 1.54 -7.51 -21.64
CA ASN A 112 0.34 -7.01 -22.33
C ASN A 112 0.26 -5.49 -22.19
N SER A 113 0.32 -4.76 -23.31
CA SER A 113 0.19 -3.29 -23.32
C SER A 113 -1.19 -2.80 -22.83
N LYS A 114 -2.19 -3.68 -22.72
CA LYS A 114 -3.50 -3.37 -22.17
C LYS A 114 -3.59 -3.50 -20.64
N ALA A 115 -2.55 -3.99 -19.96
CA ALA A 115 -2.58 -4.25 -18.51
C ALA A 115 -3.01 -3.03 -17.68
N ILE A 116 -2.46 -1.85 -18.00
CA ILE A 116 -2.81 -0.60 -17.29
C ILE A 116 -4.26 -0.22 -17.56
N ARG A 117 -4.73 -0.34 -18.81
CA ARG A 117 -6.12 -0.06 -19.19
C ARG A 117 -7.09 -0.99 -18.48
N GLU A 118 -6.76 -2.28 -18.38
CA GLU A 118 -7.57 -3.27 -17.66
C GLU A 118 -7.65 -2.96 -16.16
N ALA A 119 -6.55 -2.52 -15.54
CA ALA A 119 -6.57 -2.08 -14.14
C ALA A 119 -7.48 -0.85 -13.95
N MET A 120 -7.44 0.11 -14.88
CA MET A 120 -8.27 1.31 -14.84
C MET A 120 -9.77 0.97 -14.94
N CYS A 121 -10.17 -0.09 -15.65
CA CYS A 121 -11.57 -0.52 -15.70
C CYS A 121 -12.17 -0.78 -14.30
N PHE A 122 -11.37 -1.29 -13.36
CA PHE A 122 -11.83 -1.51 -11.98
C PHE A 122 -11.72 -0.24 -11.13
N LEU A 123 -10.59 0.46 -11.24
CA LEU A 123 -10.27 1.62 -10.40
C LEU A 123 -11.10 2.86 -10.73
N MET A 124 -11.53 3.00 -11.99
CA MET A 124 -12.37 4.11 -12.45
C MET A 124 -13.87 3.80 -12.37
N ASP A 125 -14.26 2.59 -11.93
CA ASP A 125 -15.67 2.26 -11.76
C ASP A 125 -16.31 3.17 -10.68
N PRO A 126 -17.40 3.89 -10.98
CA PRO A 126 -17.99 4.83 -10.02
C PRO A 126 -18.52 4.18 -8.74
N GLN A 127 -18.90 2.89 -8.79
CA GLN A 127 -19.51 2.17 -7.67
C GLN A 127 -18.48 1.43 -6.81
N LEU A 128 -17.50 0.78 -7.46
CA LEU A 128 -16.49 -0.06 -6.85
C LEU A 128 -15.16 0.67 -6.67
N GLY A 129 -14.70 1.39 -7.70
CA GLY A 129 -13.34 1.94 -7.81
C GLY A 129 -12.93 2.80 -6.62
N LYS A 130 -13.84 3.63 -6.10
CA LYS A 130 -13.61 4.47 -4.90
C LYS A 130 -13.26 3.69 -3.63
N LYS A 131 -13.61 2.39 -3.55
CA LYS A 131 -13.36 1.51 -2.40
C LYS A 131 -12.17 0.58 -2.62
N LEU A 132 -11.54 0.64 -3.80
CA LEU A 132 -10.42 -0.22 -4.15
C LEU A 132 -9.09 0.42 -3.74
N CYS A 133 -8.27 -0.33 -3.00
CA CYS A 133 -6.90 0.06 -2.68
C CYS A 133 -5.91 -0.34 -3.76
N TYR A 134 -6.09 -1.49 -4.39
CA TYR A 134 -5.24 -1.93 -5.50
C TYR A 134 -5.87 -3.01 -6.37
N VAL A 135 -5.36 -3.13 -7.59
CA VAL A 135 -5.61 -4.25 -8.51
C VAL A 135 -4.34 -5.08 -8.61
N GLN A 136 -4.43 -6.35 -8.19
CA GLN A 136 -3.34 -7.32 -8.24
C GLN A 136 -3.48 -8.19 -9.48
N PHE A 137 -2.38 -8.36 -10.23
CA PHE A 137 -2.31 -9.29 -11.35
C PHE A 137 -1.56 -10.58 -10.95
N PRO A 138 -1.85 -11.73 -11.60
CA PRO A 138 -1.10 -12.96 -11.40
C PRO A 138 0.36 -12.80 -11.84
N GLN A 139 1.30 -13.23 -11.00
CA GLN A 139 2.70 -13.35 -11.41
C GLN A 139 2.85 -14.61 -12.26
N ARG A 140 3.42 -14.47 -13.46
CA ARG A 140 3.72 -15.58 -14.36
C ARG A 140 5.19 -15.53 -14.72
N PHE A 141 5.83 -16.69 -14.83
CA PHE A 141 7.25 -16.75 -15.14
C PHE A 141 7.52 -17.44 -16.48
N ASP A 142 8.55 -16.95 -17.17
CA ASP A 142 9.12 -17.57 -18.37
C ASP A 142 10.24 -18.56 -18.00
N GLY A 143 10.67 -19.37 -18.97
CA GLY A 143 11.83 -20.26 -18.81
C GLY A 143 11.61 -21.47 -17.89
N ILE A 144 10.36 -21.85 -17.62
CA ILE A 144 10.03 -23.01 -16.79
C ILE A 144 10.00 -24.27 -17.66
N ASP A 145 10.75 -25.30 -17.25
CA ASP A 145 10.77 -26.59 -17.94
C ASP A 145 9.37 -27.22 -18.01
N ARG A 146 9.15 -28.09 -19.01
CA ARG A 146 7.90 -28.83 -19.21
C ARG A 146 7.51 -29.65 -17.98
N HIS A 147 8.50 -30.21 -17.27
CA HIS A 147 8.27 -31.06 -16.11
C HIS A 147 8.06 -30.26 -14.81
N ASP A 148 8.48 -28.98 -14.77
CA ASP A 148 8.40 -28.08 -13.60
C ASP A 148 8.61 -28.77 -12.24
N ARG A 149 9.68 -29.57 -12.11
CA ARG A 149 9.93 -30.37 -10.90
C ARG A 149 10.08 -29.51 -9.63
N TYR A 150 10.49 -28.25 -9.78
CA TYR A 150 10.62 -27.29 -8.69
C TYR A 150 9.32 -26.57 -8.33
N ALA A 151 8.23 -26.82 -9.08
CA ALA A 151 6.92 -26.20 -8.91
C ALA A 151 6.99 -24.67 -8.84
N ASN A 152 7.83 -24.06 -9.68
CA ASN A 152 8.11 -22.62 -9.65
C ASN A 152 6.91 -21.78 -10.12
N ARG A 153 5.97 -22.37 -10.87
CA ARG A 153 4.75 -21.67 -11.31
C ARG A 153 3.84 -21.24 -10.16
N ASN A 154 3.87 -21.97 -9.04
CA ASN A 154 2.99 -21.77 -7.89
C ASN A 154 1.51 -21.57 -8.29
N THR A 155 1.02 -22.38 -9.23
CA THR A 155 -0.31 -22.20 -9.86
C THR A 155 -1.45 -22.32 -8.85
N VAL A 156 -1.37 -23.20 -7.85
CA VAL A 156 -2.42 -23.35 -6.84
C VAL A 156 -2.66 -22.03 -6.08
N PHE A 157 -1.58 -21.34 -5.71
CA PHE A 157 -1.69 -20.08 -5.00
C PHE A 157 -2.32 -18.98 -5.89
N PHE A 158 -1.83 -18.82 -7.12
CA PHE A 158 -2.30 -17.76 -8.01
C PHE A 158 -3.65 -18.07 -8.68
N ASP A 159 -3.90 -19.30 -9.10
CA ASP A 159 -5.09 -19.66 -9.90
C ASP A 159 -6.28 -20.15 -9.07
N ILE A 160 -6.06 -20.56 -7.82
CA ILE A 160 -7.12 -21.09 -6.95
C ILE A 160 -7.29 -20.18 -5.73
N ASN A 161 -6.25 -20.04 -4.90
CA ASN A 161 -6.38 -19.33 -3.62
C ASN A 161 -6.68 -17.84 -3.82
N MET A 162 -5.91 -17.14 -4.64
CA MET A 162 -6.11 -15.70 -4.90
C MET A 162 -7.49 -15.37 -5.49
N LYS A 163 -8.00 -16.23 -6.39
CA LYS A 163 -9.36 -16.09 -6.90
C LYS A 163 -10.43 -16.29 -5.82
N GLY A 164 -10.20 -17.24 -4.91
CA GLY A 164 -11.09 -17.47 -3.77
C GLY A 164 -11.18 -16.24 -2.85
N LEU A 165 -10.04 -15.60 -2.57
CA LEU A 165 -9.99 -14.39 -1.74
C LEU A 165 -10.65 -13.17 -2.41
N ASP A 166 -10.62 -13.11 -3.74
CA ASP A 166 -11.26 -12.05 -4.52
C ASP A 166 -12.78 -11.95 -4.26
N GLY A 167 -13.44 -13.08 -3.97
CA GLY A 167 -14.86 -13.13 -3.60
C GLY A 167 -15.18 -12.56 -2.20
N ILE A 168 -14.18 -12.38 -1.34
CA ILE A 168 -14.35 -11.95 0.04
C ILE A 168 -14.02 -10.46 0.17
N GLN A 169 -12.74 -10.11 0.23
CA GLN A 169 -12.28 -8.73 0.36
C GLN A 169 -11.22 -8.35 -0.70
N GLY A 170 -10.69 -9.35 -1.41
CA GLY A 170 -9.70 -9.17 -2.45
C GLY A 170 -8.44 -10.00 -2.21
N PRO A 171 -7.56 -10.18 -3.22
CA PRO A 171 -6.29 -10.87 -3.08
C PRO A 171 -5.33 -10.11 -2.16
N VAL A 172 -4.37 -10.82 -1.56
CA VAL A 172 -3.27 -10.18 -0.82
C VAL A 172 -2.23 -9.59 -1.79
N TYR A 173 -1.54 -8.53 -1.37
CA TYR A 173 -0.43 -7.93 -2.14
C TYR A 173 0.83 -8.80 -2.08
N VAL A 174 1.42 -9.10 -3.25
CA VAL A 174 2.51 -10.08 -3.42
C VAL A 174 3.80 -9.50 -4.01
N GLY A 175 3.97 -8.18 -4.01
CA GLY A 175 5.28 -7.55 -4.27
C GLY A 175 5.53 -6.98 -5.66
N THR A 176 4.73 -7.32 -6.67
CA THR A 176 4.88 -6.85 -8.06
C THR A 176 3.56 -6.92 -8.83
N GLY A 177 3.48 -6.25 -9.98
CA GLY A 177 2.33 -6.29 -10.88
C GLY A 177 1.04 -5.78 -10.24
N THR A 178 1.14 -4.70 -9.46
CA THR A 178 0.02 -4.19 -8.64
C THR A 178 -0.17 -2.71 -8.87
N VAL A 179 -1.40 -2.31 -9.22
CA VAL A 179 -1.77 -0.90 -9.41
C VAL A 179 -2.49 -0.40 -8.15
N PHE A 180 -1.83 0.44 -7.38
CA PHE A 180 -2.32 1.01 -6.14
C PHE A 180 -3.07 2.32 -6.35
N ASN A 181 -4.08 2.56 -5.52
CA ASN A 181 -4.66 3.86 -5.26
C ASN A 181 -3.76 4.63 -4.29
N ARG A 182 -3.29 5.82 -4.69
CA ARG A 182 -2.38 6.66 -3.89
C ARG A 182 -2.97 7.04 -2.54
N GLN A 183 -4.26 7.38 -2.48
CA GLN A 183 -4.92 7.77 -1.22
C GLN A 183 -4.94 6.62 -0.20
N ALA A 184 -5.07 5.39 -0.69
CA ALA A 184 -4.99 4.21 0.15
C ALA A 184 -3.57 3.99 0.69
N LEU A 185 -2.52 4.26 -0.10
CA LEU A 185 -1.12 4.21 0.35
C LEU A 185 -0.79 5.31 1.38
N TYR A 186 -1.40 6.49 1.26
CA TYR A 186 -1.34 7.54 2.28
C TYR A 186 -2.04 7.20 3.60
N GLY A 187 -2.73 6.05 3.63
CA GLY A 187 -3.40 5.54 4.81
C GLY A 187 -4.69 6.27 5.15
N TYR A 188 -5.33 6.91 4.18
CA TYR A 188 -6.72 7.36 4.34
C TYR A 188 -7.67 6.16 4.42
N ASP A 189 -8.81 6.36 5.07
CA ASP A 189 -9.87 5.36 5.11
C ASP A 189 -10.66 5.38 3.78
N PRO A 190 -11.23 4.24 3.37
CA PRO A 190 -12.09 4.22 2.20
C PRO A 190 -13.32 5.13 2.42
N PRO A 191 -13.82 5.80 1.37
CA PRO A 191 -14.98 6.67 1.47
C PRO A 191 -16.19 5.91 2.01
N VAL A 192 -16.91 6.55 2.93
CA VAL A 192 -18.11 5.96 3.55
C VAL A 192 -19.16 5.76 2.46
N SER A 193 -19.68 4.54 2.32
CA SER A 193 -20.80 4.29 1.41
C SER A 193 -22.01 5.10 1.85
N GLU A 194 -22.61 5.85 0.93
CA GLU A 194 -23.98 6.33 1.12
C GLU A 194 -24.84 5.12 1.47
N LYS A 195 -25.56 5.20 2.59
CA LYS A 195 -26.49 4.13 2.98
C LYS A 195 -27.49 4.00 1.83
N ARG A 196 -27.54 2.82 1.20
CA ARG A 196 -28.68 2.49 0.34
C ARG A 196 -29.94 2.81 1.14
N PRO A 197 -30.91 3.56 0.59
CA PRO A 197 -32.22 3.67 1.21
C PRO A 197 -32.67 2.26 1.54
N LYS A 198 -33.05 2.01 2.80
CA LYS A 198 -33.69 0.74 3.13
C LYS A 198 -34.87 0.63 2.18
N MET A 199 -34.92 -0.41 1.34
CA MET A 199 -36.16 -0.73 0.65
C MET A 199 -37.17 -1.04 1.74
N THR A 200 -38.06 -0.09 2.01
CA THR A 200 -39.32 -0.38 2.67
C THR A 200 -40.12 -1.16 1.63
N CYS A 201 -40.24 -2.47 1.84
CA CYS A 201 -41.17 -3.26 1.06
C CYS A 201 -42.59 -2.84 1.48
N ASP A 202 -43.24 -2.01 0.69
CA ASP A 202 -44.66 -1.66 0.86
C ASP A 202 -45.59 -2.79 0.36
N CYS A 203 -45.12 -4.05 0.40
CA CYS A 203 -45.77 -5.16 -0.28
C CYS A 203 -46.40 -6.21 0.66
N TRP A 204 -46.46 -5.98 1.98
CA TRP A 204 -47.04 -6.97 2.91
C TRP A 204 -48.22 -6.36 3.70
N PRO A 205 -49.44 -6.93 3.61
CA PRO A 205 -50.57 -6.54 4.44
C PRO A 205 -50.27 -6.70 5.93
N LYS A 206 -50.78 -5.77 6.75
CA LYS A 206 -50.55 -5.63 8.21
C LYS A 206 -50.90 -6.84 9.10
N TRP A 207 -51.28 -8.00 8.55
CA TRP A 207 -51.74 -9.15 9.33
C TRP A 207 -50.71 -10.29 9.49
N CYS A 208 -49.59 -10.30 8.75
CA CYS A 208 -48.63 -11.42 8.81
C CYS A 208 -47.44 -11.22 9.77
N CYS A 209 -47.59 -10.40 10.83
CA CYS A 209 -46.50 -10.11 11.78
C CYS A 209 -46.81 -10.63 13.20
N PHE A 210 -47.16 -11.92 13.32
CA PHE A 210 -47.43 -12.58 14.61
C PHE A 210 -46.50 -13.75 14.94
N CYS A 211 -45.30 -13.80 14.36
CA CYS A 211 -44.34 -14.90 14.61
C CYS A 211 -42.91 -14.48 14.96
N CYS A 212 -42.66 -13.27 15.47
CA CYS A 212 -41.34 -12.92 16.02
C CYS A 212 -41.49 -12.19 17.35
N GLY A 213 -41.28 -12.95 18.42
CA GLY A 213 -41.54 -12.59 19.80
C GLY A 213 -40.74 -11.38 20.31
N SER A 214 -41.48 -10.50 20.97
CA SER A 214 -41.01 -9.38 21.78
C SER A 214 -40.09 -9.83 22.92
N ARG A 215 -38.81 -9.40 22.90
CA ARG A 215 -38.01 -9.26 24.13
C ARG A 215 -37.68 -7.80 24.38
N LYS A 216 -38.44 -7.20 25.31
CA LYS A 216 -38.21 -5.88 25.91
C LYS A 216 -36.86 -5.88 26.65
N THR A 217 -35.93 -5.02 26.28
CA THR A 217 -34.75 -4.71 27.09
C THR A 217 -35.12 -3.68 28.17
N LYS A 218 -35.03 -4.10 29.43
CA LYS A 218 -35.21 -3.25 30.63
C LYS A 218 -34.10 -2.20 30.70
N SER A 219 -34.52 -0.98 31.03
CA SER A 219 -33.66 0.14 31.46
C SER A 219 -32.90 -0.19 32.74
N LYS A 220 -31.62 0.16 32.84
CA LYS A 220 -30.95 0.42 34.12
C LYS A 220 -30.20 1.75 34.08
N LYS A 221 -30.41 2.50 35.17
CA LYS A 221 -29.91 3.84 35.52
C LYS A 221 -28.38 3.93 35.56
N LYS A 222 -27.91 5.17 35.36
CA LYS A 222 -26.55 5.67 35.62
C LYS A 222 -26.13 5.54 37.09
N SER A 223 -24.85 5.23 37.31
CA SER A 223 -24.02 5.71 38.42
C SER A 223 -22.59 5.97 37.88
N GLY A 224 -21.92 7.02 38.37
CA GLY A 224 -20.53 7.39 38.03
C GLY A 224 -19.54 6.26 38.32
N THR A 225 -18.28 6.26 37.84
CA THR A 225 -17.30 7.36 37.83
C THR A 225 -16.14 7.02 36.86
N SER A 226 -15.55 8.06 36.24
CA SER A 226 -14.16 8.22 35.74
C SER A 226 -13.44 7.13 34.92
N GLY A 227 -13.01 7.47 33.69
CA GLY A 227 -11.88 6.80 33.02
C GLY A 227 -11.78 6.98 31.49
N ARG A 228 -11.19 8.09 31.04
CA ARG A 228 -10.55 8.33 29.72
C ARG A 228 -10.78 7.29 28.59
N SER A 229 -11.70 7.57 27.67
CA SER A 229 -11.48 7.41 26.21
C SER A 229 -12.66 7.99 25.43
N GLY A 230 -12.40 8.72 24.35
CA GLY A 230 -13.44 9.12 23.40
C GLY A 230 -13.46 10.60 23.02
N LEU A 231 -12.34 11.14 22.51
CA LEU A 231 -12.28 12.52 21.98
C LEU A 231 -12.44 12.61 20.44
N PHE A 232 -12.69 11.51 19.73
CA PHE A 232 -12.66 11.50 18.25
C PHE A 232 -14.03 11.40 17.55
N SER A 233 -15.16 11.61 18.25
CA SER A 233 -16.49 11.40 17.65
C SER A 233 -17.40 12.64 17.54
N ARG A 234 -16.93 13.87 17.82
CA ARG A 234 -17.85 15.03 17.93
C ARG A 234 -17.66 16.22 17.00
N LEU A 235 -16.80 16.14 15.99
CA LEU A 235 -16.63 17.22 15.02
C LEU A 235 -17.11 16.80 13.63
N TYR A 236 -18.41 16.57 13.44
CA TYR A 236 -19.08 16.69 12.13
C TYR A 236 -20.60 16.81 12.34
N LYS A 237 -21.08 18.02 12.62
CA LYS A 237 -22.51 18.38 12.50
C LYS A 237 -22.63 19.55 11.53
N LYS A 238 -22.73 19.22 10.23
CA LYS A 238 -22.98 20.18 9.15
C LYS A 238 -24.42 20.71 9.29
N LYS A 239 -24.59 21.97 9.69
CA LYS A 239 -25.87 22.69 9.67
C LYS A 239 -26.23 22.97 8.20
N LYS A 240 -27.40 22.51 7.75
CA LYS A 240 -28.05 22.96 6.50
C LYS A 240 -28.50 24.42 6.70
N MET A 241 -28.04 25.34 5.86
CA MET A 241 -28.72 26.62 5.64
C MET A 241 -29.52 26.51 4.35
N GLY A 242 -30.85 26.56 4.48
CA GLY A 242 -31.77 26.77 3.38
C GLY A 242 -31.90 28.27 3.13
N GLY A 243 -31.91 28.66 1.86
CA GLY A 243 -32.07 30.05 1.45
C GLY A 243 -33.44 30.63 1.78
N LYS A 244 -33.46 31.94 2.00
CA LYS A 244 -34.59 32.85 1.77
C LYS A 244 -34.03 34.27 1.62
N ASP A 245 -34.45 34.92 0.54
CA ASP A 245 -34.28 36.37 0.29
C ASP A 245 -34.98 37.21 1.37
N TYR A 246 -34.53 38.46 1.58
CA TYR A 246 -35.31 39.71 1.56
C TYR A 246 -34.52 40.91 2.14
N VAL A 247 -34.25 41.89 1.26
CA VAL A 247 -34.36 43.36 1.35
C VAL A 247 -34.02 44.15 2.65
N ARG A 248 -33.27 45.23 2.38
CA ARG A 248 -32.73 46.40 3.13
C ARG A 248 -33.70 47.28 3.97
N LYS A 249 -33.25 47.70 5.17
CA LYS A 249 -33.32 49.02 5.90
C LYS A 249 -33.35 48.76 7.43
N GLY A 250 -32.76 49.50 8.36
CA GLY A 250 -31.88 50.69 8.40
C GLY A 250 -31.63 51.09 9.88
N SER A 251 -30.56 51.86 10.12
CA SER A 251 -30.20 52.71 11.30
C SER A 251 -30.16 52.14 12.73
N GLY A 252 -29.06 52.43 13.45
CA GLY A 252 -29.03 52.58 14.91
C GLY A 252 -27.81 51.94 15.60
N SER A 253 -27.01 52.76 16.28
CA SER A 253 -25.73 52.49 16.94
C SER A 253 -25.80 51.65 18.22
N MET A 254 -24.74 50.90 18.53
CA MET A 254 -23.95 50.96 19.79
C MET A 254 -22.85 49.87 19.70
N PHE A 255 -21.58 50.28 19.75
CA PHE A 255 -20.45 49.35 19.78
C PHE A 255 -20.35 48.75 21.18
N ASP A 256 -20.59 47.45 21.33
CA ASP A 256 -20.20 46.69 22.53
C ASP A 256 -18.78 46.15 22.33
N LEU A 257 -17.88 46.50 23.25
CA LEU A 257 -16.49 46.03 23.25
C LEU A 257 -16.36 44.52 23.55
N GLU A 258 -17.42 43.87 24.04
CA GLU A 258 -17.44 42.43 24.34
C GLU A 258 -17.59 41.54 23.07
N GLU A 259 -18.20 42.04 21.98
CA GLU A 259 -18.32 41.28 20.71
C GLU A 259 -17.00 41.20 19.92
N ILE A 260 -16.04 42.09 20.20
CA ILE A 260 -14.70 42.05 19.60
C ILE A 260 -13.83 41.00 20.31
N GLU A 261 -14.02 40.80 21.63
CA GLU A 261 -13.25 39.85 22.43
C GLU A 261 -13.69 38.40 22.16
N GLU A 262 -15.00 38.12 22.07
CA GLU A 262 -15.50 36.80 21.64
C GLU A 262 -15.16 36.49 20.16
N GLY A 263 -15.10 37.52 19.31
CA GLY A 263 -14.66 37.41 17.91
C GLY A 263 -13.16 37.10 17.78
N LEU A 264 -12.33 37.60 18.71
CA LEU A 264 -10.89 37.33 18.80
C LEU A 264 -10.61 35.95 19.41
N GLU A 265 -11.35 35.53 20.43
CA GLU A 265 -11.21 34.19 21.02
C GLU A 265 -11.63 33.07 20.05
N GLY A 266 -12.69 33.29 19.27
CA GLY A 266 -13.10 32.39 18.19
C GLY A 266 -12.11 32.33 17.02
N TYR A 267 -11.43 33.45 16.74
CA TYR A 267 -10.36 33.50 15.74
C TYR A 267 -9.12 32.74 16.23
N ASP A 268 -8.74 32.94 17.49
CA ASP A 268 -7.65 32.23 18.17
C ASP A 268 -7.91 30.71 18.24
N GLU A 269 -9.14 30.28 18.52
CA GLU A 269 -9.49 28.85 18.53
C GLU A 269 -9.50 28.24 17.12
N LEU A 270 -9.98 28.95 16.11
CA LEU A 270 -9.94 28.51 14.72
C LEU A 270 -8.50 28.45 14.20
N GLU A 271 -7.68 29.45 14.53
CA GLU A 271 -6.27 29.51 14.18
C GLU A 271 -5.49 28.41 14.92
N LYS A 272 -5.73 28.20 16.22
CA LYS A 272 -5.21 27.05 16.98
C LYS A 272 -5.68 25.73 16.37
N SER A 273 -6.92 25.60 15.92
CA SER A 273 -7.42 24.36 15.29
C SER A 273 -6.80 24.10 13.92
N SER A 274 -6.57 25.16 13.13
CA SER A 274 -5.92 25.13 11.82
C SER A 274 -4.43 24.81 11.95
N LEU A 275 -3.75 25.46 12.91
CA LEU A 275 -2.35 25.20 13.27
C LEU A 275 -2.17 23.78 13.83
N MET A 276 -3.10 23.29 14.66
CA MET A 276 -3.09 21.91 15.16
C MET A 276 -3.35 20.91 14.03
N SER A 277 -4.21 21.25 13.06
CA SER A 277 -4.44 20.46 11.85
C SER A 277 -3.19 20.39 10.97
N GLN A 278 -2.51 21.51 10.72
CA GLN A 278 -1.25 21.57 9.98
C GLN A 278 -0.14 20.77 10.67
N LYS A 279 0.05 20.96 11.98
CA LYS A 279 1.02 20.16 12.76
C LYS A 279 0.73 18.66 12.71
N ASN A 280 -0.54 18.26 12.65
CA ASN A 280 -0.91 16.85 12.47
C ASN A 280 -0.54 16.35 11.08
N PHE A 281 -0.73 17.14 10.02
CA PHE A 281 -0.28 16.79 8.67
C PHE A 281 1.24 16.70 8.57
N GLU A 282 1.98 17.63 9.19
CA GLU A 282 3.45 17.59 9.24
C GLU A 282 3.97 16.36 9.99
N LYS A 283 3.37 16.06 11.15
CA LYS A 283 3.70 14.84 11.91
C LYS A 283 3.38 13.58 11.10
N ARG A 284 2.34 13.61 10.27
CA ARG A 284 1.90 12.44 9.51
C ARG A 284 2.73 12.24 8.24
N PHE A 285 2.87 13.27 7.41
CA PHE A 285 3.42 13.21 6.06
C PHE A 285 4.85 13.75 5.94
N GLY A 286 5.33 14.52 6.91
CA GLY A 286 6.64 15.18 6.91
C GLY A 286 6.55 16.69 6.69
N GLN A 287 7.70 17.36 6.69
CA GLN A 287 7.80 18.82 6.75
C GLN A 287 7.60 19.52 5.40
N SER A 288 7.53 18.78 4.29
CA SER A 288 7.37 19.38 2.96
C SER A 288 5.96 19.93 2.75
N PRO A 289 5.78 21.26 2.65
CA PRO A 289 4.46 21.85 2.44
C PRO A 289 3.92 21.54 1.05
N VAL A 290 4.81 21.44 0.05
CA VAL A 290 4.47 21.07 -1.33
C VAL A 290 3.93 19.65 -1.38
N PHE A 291 4.57 18.73 -0.66
CA PHE A 291 4.09 17.35 -0.56
C PHE A 291 2.73 17.27 0.12
N ILE A 292 2.55 17.95 1.27
CA ILE A 292 1.27 17.99 1.98
C ILE A 292 0.17 18.56 1.09
N ALA A 293 0.41 19.68 0.39
CA ALA A 293 -0.57 20.26 -0.52
C ALA A 293 -0.93 19.28 -1.66
N SER A 294 0.07 18.57 -2.19
CA SER A 294 -0.13 17.56 -3.23
C SER A 294 -0.99 16.39 -2.75
N THR A 295 -0.87 15.95 -1.49
CA THR A 295 -1.68 14.82 -0.97
C THR A 295 -3.16 15.16 -0.83
N LEU A 296 -3.49 16.44 -0.62
CA LEU A 296 -4.87 16.95 -0.51
C LEU A 296 -5.61 17.01 -1.85
N MET A 297 -4.89 16.89 -2.98
CA MET A 297 -5.48 16.89 -4.33
C MET A 297 -5.94 15.47 -4.70
N GLU A 298 -7.22 15.15 -4.49
CA GLU A 298 -7.76 13.80 -4.75
C GLU A 298 -7.61 13.35 -6.22
N ASN A 299 -7.83 14.25 -7.18
CA ASN A 299 -7.71 13.97 -8.61
C ASN A 299 -6.24 13.93 -9.09
N GLY A 300 -5.29 14.24 -8.21
CA GLY A 300 -3.88 14.35 -8.58
C GLY A 300 -3.56 15.58 -9.42
N GLY A 301 -2.41 15.53 -10.08
CA GLY A 301 -1.86 16.64 -10.86
C GLY A 301 -1.11 17.68 -10.03
N LEU A 302 -0.53 18.65 -10.73
CA LEU A 302 0.19 19.78 -10.15
C LEU A 302 -0.60 21.08 -10.36
N PRO A 303 -0.50 22.06 -9.45
CA PRO A 303 -1.07 23.38 -9.66
C PRO A 303 -0.52 24.07 -10.92
N GLU A 304 -1.32 24.93 -11.55
CA GLU A 304 -0.89 25.72 -12.71
C GLU A 304 0.25 26.70 -12.32
N GLY A 305 1.25 26.86 -13.19
CA GLY A 305 2.36 27.79 -12.97
C GLY A 305 3.52 27.27 -12.10
N THR A 306 3.57 25.97 -11.80
CA THR A 306 4.62 25.42 -10.93
C THR A 306 5.99 25.37 -11.64
N ASN A 307 7.02 25.94 -11.02
CA ASN A 307 8.39 25.93 -11.56
C ASN A 307 9.03 24.53 -11.41
N THR A 308 9.51 23.96 -12.52
CA THR A 308 10.09 22.60 -12.53
C THR A 308 11.38 22.52 -11.69
N GLN A 309 12.20 23.57 -11.66
CA GLN A 309 13.45 23.57 -10.88
C GLN A 309 13.19 23.56 -9.37
N SER A 310 12.20 24.33 -8.90
CA SER A 310 11.82 24.32 -7.48
C SER A 310 11.23 22.97 -7.07
N LEU A 311 10.43 22.33 -7.94
CA LEU A 311 9.91 20.99 -7.71
C LEU A 311 11.00 19.93 -7.60
N VAL A 312 12.05 19.99 -8.44
CA VAL A 312 13.18 19.05 -8.32
C VAL A 312 13.93 19.28 -7.01
N LYS A 313 14.16 20.52 -6.60
CA LYS A 313 14.79 20.84 -5.30
C LYS A 313 13.99 20.29 -4.14
N GLU A 314 12.67 20.48 -4.17
CA GLU A 314 11.75 19.95 -3.15
C GLU A 314 11.70 18.42 -3.15
N ALA A 315 11.72 17.80 -4.33
CA ALA A 315 11.78 16.35 -4.46
C ALA A 315 13.08 15.77 -3.87
N ILE A 316 14.22 16.47 -4.02
CA ILE A 316 15.50 16.10 -3.37
C ILE A 316 15.38 16.18 -1.84
N HIS A 317 14.72 17.20 -1.31
CA HIS A 317 14.46 17.29 0.14
C HIS A 317 13.63 16.09 0.65
N ASN A 318 12.64 15.65 -0.12
CA ASN A 318 11.74 14.54 0.25
C ASN A 318 12.41 13.15 0.26
N ILE A 319 13.60 13.02 -0.31
CA ILE A 319 14.40 11.77 -0.29
C ILE A 319 15.60 11.83 0.66
N SER A 320 15.67 12.88 1.49
CA SER A 320 16.68 12.99 2.53
C SER A 320 16.57 11.86 3.55
N CYS A 321 17.70 11.46 4.14
CA CYS A 321 17.75 10.33 5.06
C CYS A 321 16.96 10.57 6.37
N GLY A 322 16.86 11.83 6.79
CA GLY A 322 16.15 12.24 8.01
C GLY A 322 14.65 12.51 7.82
N TYR A 323 14.12 12.46 6.59
CA TYR A 323 12.73 12.85 6.31
C TYR A 323 11.71 12.03 7.13
N GLU A 324 12.02 10.76 7.42
CA GLU A 324 11.06 9.80 7.99
C GLU A 324 11.07 9.73 9.52
N GLU A 325 12.06 10.31 10.21
CA GLU A 325 12.32 10.07 11.65
C GLU A 325 11.13 10.38 12.57
N LYS A 326 10.51 11.55 12.39
CA LYS A 326 9.41 12.04 13.22
C LYS A 326 8.05 11.89 12.55
N THR A 327 7.98 11.06 11.52
CA THR A 327 6.77 10.88 10.71
C THR A 327 6.11 9.52 10.94
N GLU A 328 4.93 9.34 10.33
CA GLU A 328 4.20 8.08 10.31
C GLU A 328 4.56 7.18 9.11
N TRP A 329 5.52 7.60 8.26
CA TRP A 329 6.04 6.81 7.15
C TRP A 329 6.60 5.46 7.62
N GLY A 330 6.20 4.40 6.93
CA GLY A 330 6.55 3.02 7.25
C GLY A 330 5.90 2.44 8.50
N LYS A 331 5.31 3.26 9.38
CA LYS A 331 4.60 2.79 10.58
C LYS A 331 3.12 2.59 10.29
N GLU A 332 2.50 3.60 9.68
CA GLU A 332 1.08 3.64 9.36
C GLU A 332 0.83 4.01 7.88
N ILE A 333 1.83 4.59 7.20
CA ILE A 333 1.73 5.15 5.84
C ILE A 333 2.75 4.50 4.91
N GLY A 334 2.35 4.28 3.66
CA GLY A 334 3.19 3.66 2.64
C GLY A 334 3.37 2.16 2.87
N TRP A 335 4.50 1.64 2.39
CA TRP A 335 4.95 0.28 2.67
C TRP A 335 5.39 0.18 4.13
N ILE A 336 4.85 -0.80 4.84
CA ILE A 336 5.05 -0.97 6.28
C ILE A 336 6.43 -1.57 6.58
N TYR A 337 7.15 -0.98 7.53
CA TYR A 337 8.48 -1.41 7.96
C TYR A 337 8.40 -2.51 9.03
N GLY A 338 9.50 -3.26 9.19
CA GLY A 338 9.65 -4.24 10.26
C GLY A 338 9.24 -5.67 9.91
N SER A 339 9.16 -5.99 8.61
CA SER A 339 9.14 -7.38 8.15
C SER A 339 9.96 -7.53 6.87
N VAL A 340 10.60 -8.69 6.70
CA VAL A 340 11.19 -9.11 5.41
C VAL A 340 10.12 -9.33 4.33
N THR A 341 8.87 -9.56 4.72
CA THR A 341 7.71 -9.68 3.84
C THR A 341 6.78 -8.48 4.02
N GLU A 342 7.28 -7.27 3.73
CA GLU A 342 6.49 -6.04 3.85
C GLU A 342 5.25 -6.02 2.93
N ASP A 343 5.30 -6.81 1.85
CA ASP A 343 4.25 -6.84 0.83
C ASP A 343 2.91 -7.28 1.44
N ILE A 344 2.87 -8.49 2.03
CA ILE A 344 1.64 -9.01 2.64
C ILE A 344 1.18 -8.14 3.82
N LEU A 345 2.13 -7.60 4.60
CA LEU A 345 1.84 -6.74 5.74
C LEU A 345 1.18 -5.42 5.33
N THR A 346 1.67 -4.81 4.25
CA THR A 346 1.12 -3.58 3.69
C THR A 346 -0.32 -3.81 3.21
N GLY A 347 -0.57 -4.89 2.46
CA GLY A 347 -1.91 -5.26 2.01
C GLY A 347 -2.86 -5.52 3.18
N PHE A 348 -2.42 -6.31 4.17
CA PHE A 348 -3.20 -6.61 5.39
C PHE A 348 -3.61 -5.34 6.14
N LYS A 349 -2.69 -4.39 6.31
CA LYS A 349 -2.94 -3.12 6.99
C LYS A 349 -3.99 -2.28 6.25
N MET A 350 -3.96 -2.23 4.92
CA MET A 350 -4.97 -1.55 4.10
C MET A 350 -6.34 -2.24 4.21
N HIS A 351 -6.39 -3.58 4.16
CA HIS A 351 -7.64 -4.33 4.32
C HIS A 351 -8.25 -4.16 5.73
N CYS A 352 -7.42 -4.01 6.76
CA CYS A 352 -7.90 -3.71 8.12
C CYS A 352 -8.64 -2.36 8.23
N ARG A 353 -8.25 -1.35 7.44
CA ARG A 353 -8.94 -0.06 7.32
C ARG A 353 -10.27 -0.16 6.54
N GLY A 354 -10.50 -1.29 5.87
CA GLY A 354 -11.73 -1.59 5.13
C GLY A 354 -11.63 -1.40 3.62
N TRP A 355 -10.43 -1.13 3.11
CA TRP A 355 -10.19 -1.16 1.67
C TRP A 355 -10.39 -2.57 1.12
N LYS A 356 -10.74 -2.63 -0.17
CA LYS A 356 -10.85 -3.87 -0.93
C LYS A 356 -9.81 -3.90 -2.03
N SER A 357 -9.34 -5.08 -2.40
CA SER A 357 -8.52 -5.26 -3.60
C SER A 357 -9.27 -6.08 -4.65
N VAL A 358 -8.75 -6.11 -5.87
CA VAL A 358 -9.30 -6.90 -6.98
C VAL A 358 -8.21 -7.77 -7.59
N TYR A 359 -8.55 -9.00 -7.96
CA TYR A 359 -7.68 -9.90 -8.70
C TYR A 359 -8.01 -9.92 -10.20
N CYS A 360 -7.16 -9.30 -11.02
CA CYS A 360 -7.37 -9.22 -12.47
C CYS A 360 -6.57 -10.29 -13.21
N MET A 361 -7.27 -11.19 -13.90
CA MET A 361 -6.65 -12.27 -14.68
C MET A 361 -6.99 -12.19 -16.18
N PRO A 362 -6.26 -11.38 -16.96
CA PRO A 362 -6.45 -11.34 -18.40
C PRO A 362 -6.04 -12.65 -19.09
N LYS A 363 -6.63 -12.91 -20.27
CA LYS A 363 -6.32 -14.08 -21.10
C LYS A 363 -4.83 -14.18 -21.43
N ARG A 364 -4.22 -13.04 -21.80
CA ARG A 364 -2.77 -12.92 -21.94
C ARG A 364 -2.20 -12.45 -20.60
N PRO A 365 -1.22 -13.14 -20.00
CA PRO A 365 -0.56 -12.67 -18.80
C PRO A 365 -0.12 -11.20 -18.93
N ALA A 366 -0.61 -10.35 -18.03
CA ALA A 366 -0.30 -8.92 -18.07
C ALA A 366 1.19 -8.65 -17.79
N PHE A 367 1.72 -9.36 -16.81
CA PHE A 367 3.10 -9.28 -16.38
C PHE A 367 3.74 -10.66 -16.45
N LYS A 368 5.00 -10.69 -16.88
CA LYS A 368 5.83 -11.89 -16.90
C LYS A 368 7.17 -11.58 -16.27
N GLY A 369 7.77 -12.56 -15.61
CA GLY A 369 9.10 -12.43 -15.03
C GLY A 369 9.98 -13.64 -15.23
N SER A 370 11.25 -13.53 -14.83
CA SER A 370 12.20 -14.64 -14.85
C SER A 370 12.16 -15.40 -13.53
N ALA A 371 11.91 -16.71 -13.56
CA ALA A 371 11.95 -17.54 -12.36
C ALA A 371 13.38 -17.96 -12.00
N PRO A 372 13.67 -18.24 -10.71
CA PRO A 372 14.89 -18.93 -10.31
C PRO A 372 15.01 -20.30 -11.01
N ILE A 373 16.14 -20.56 -11.66
CA ILE A 373 16.35 -21.80 -12.44
C ILE A 373 16.94 -22.91 -11.56
N ASN A 374 17.69 -22.54 -10.52
CA ASN A 374 18.34 -23.50 -9.62
C ASN A 374 17.54 -23.73 -8.33
N LEU A 375 17.77 -24.89 -7.69
CA LEU A 375 17.07 -25.26 -6.45
C LEU A 375 17.52 -24.42 -5.24
N SER A 376 18.79 -24.00 -5.20
CA SER A 376 19.36 -23.22 -4.10
C SER A 376 18.62 -21.89 -3.91
N ASP A 377 18.49 -21.10 -4.98
CA ASP A 377 17.81 -19.81 -4.98
C ASP A 377 16.33 -19.98 -4.63
N ARG A 378 15.71 -21.06 -5.13
CA ARG A 378 14.33 -21.39 -4.81
C ARG A 378 14.14 -21.69 -3.32
N LEU A 379 15.02 -22.48 -2.70
CA LEU A 379 14.97 -22.77 -1.26
C LEU A 379 15.20 -21.51 -0.42
N HIS A 380 16.18 -20.69 -0.76
CA HIS A 380 16.42 -19.40 -0.09
C HIS A 380 15.21 -18.46 -0.22
N GLN A 381 14.51 -18.48 -1.36
CA GLN A 381 13.29 -17.70 -1.54
C GLN A 381 12.17 -18.17 -0.60
N VAL A 382 11.89 -19.48 -0.53
CA VAL A 382 10.87 -20.02 0.41
C VAL A 382 11.24 -19.74 1.85
N LEU A 383 12.53 -19.86 2.20
CA LEU A 383 13.02 -19.57 3.54
C LEU A 383 12.77 -18.10 3.92
N ARG A 384 13.01 -17.15 3.02
CA ARG A 384 12.70 -15.73 3.26
C ARG A 384 11.21 -15.49 3.46
N TRP A 385 10.35 -16.17 2.71
CA TRP A 385 8.89 -16.07 2.89
C TRP A 385 8.47 -16.62 4.26
N ALA A 386 8.99 -17.78 4.64
CA ALA A 386 8.69 -18.40 5.94
C ALA A 386 9.19 -17.51 7.11
N LEU A 387 10.40 -16.98 7.01
CA LEU A 387 10.97 -16.08 8.01
C LEU A 387 10.12 -14.82 8.17
N GLY A 388 9.76 -14.15 7.06
CA GLY A 388 8.92 -12.95 7.11
C GLY A 388 7.53 -13.23 7.68
N SER A 389 6.95 -14.39 7.35
CA SER A 389 5.66 -14.84 7.92
C SER A 389 5.74 -15.02 9.45
N VAL A 390 6.80 -15.66 9.96
CA VAL A 390 7.04 -15.81 11.40
C VAL A 390 7.30 -14.46 12.08
N GLU A 391 8.06 -13.57 11.42
CA GLU A 391 8.30 -12.21 11.91
C GLU A 391 6.98 -11.42 12.06
N ILE A 392 6.08 -11.50 11.07
CA ILE A 392 4.75 -10.88 11.16
C ILE A 392 3.93 -11.51 12.30
N PHE A 393 3.94 -12.83 12.45
CA PHE A 393 3.23 -13.51 13.53
C PHE A 393 3.67 -13.05 14.92
N LEU A 394 4.99 -12.88 15.13
CA LEU A 394 5.56 -12.43 16.41
C LEU A 394 5.50 -10.90 16.58
N SER A 395 5.16 -10.15 15.54
CA SER A 395 5.04 -8.70 15.59
C SER A 395 3.72 -8.20 16.19
N ARG A 396 3.63 -6.87 16.39
CA ARG A 396 2.38 -6.18 16.75
C ARG A 396 1.25 -6.43 15.73
N HIS A 397 1.60 -6.76 14.48
CA HIS A 397 0.67 -6.84 13.36
C HIS A 397 0.10 -8.24 13.10
N CYS A 398 0.16 -9.15 14.07
CA CYS A 398 -0.41 -10.49 13.90
C CYS A 398 -1.94 -10.47 13.73
N PRO A 399 -2.50 -11.17 12.72
CA PRO A 399 -3.94 -11.22 12.46
C PRO A 399 -4.81 -11.73 13.62
N LEU A 400 -4.22 -12.45 14.59
CA LEU A 400 -4.91 -13.02 15.76
C LEU A 400 -5.29 -11.99 16.83
N TRP A 401 -4.56 -10.88 16.95
CA TRP A 401 -4.85 -9.83 17.94
C TRP A 401 -4.89 -8.43 17.34
N TYR A 402 -4.35 -8.24 16.13
CA TYR A 402 -4.33 -6.94 15.47
C TYR A 402 -5.62 -6.65 14.69
N GLY A 403 -6.04 -5.38 14.68
CA GLY A 403 -7.16 -4.93 13.84
C GLY A 403 -8.53 -5.44 14.27
N TYR A 404 -8.68 -5.94 15.50
CA TYR A 404 -9.99 -6.19 16.10
C TYR A 404 -10.65 -4.84 16.40
N GLY A 405 -11.80 -4.57 15.77
CA GLY A 405 -12.41 -3.24 15.70
C GLY A 405 -12.24 -2.52 14.34
N GLY A 406 -11.44 -3.10 13.44
CA GLY A 406 -11.34 -2.67 12.05
C GLY A 406 -12.50 -3.17 11.17
N LYS A 407 -12.37 -2.96 9.86
CA LYS A 407 -13.38 -3.35 8.85
C LYS A 407 -12.99 -4.62 8.08
N LEU A 408 -12.06 -5.42 8.60
CA LEU A 408 -11.62 -6.69 8.01
C LEU A 408 -12.70 -7.76 8.16
N LYS A 409 -13.08 -8.42 7.07
CA LYS A 409 -14.06 -9.53 7.12
C LYS A 409 -13.50 -10.73 7.90
N TYR A 410 -14.37 -11.49 8.56
CA TYR A 410 -13.95 -12.65 9.37
C TYR A 410 -13.24 -13.73 8.53
N LEU A 411 -13.80 -14.10 7.37
CA LEU A 411 -13.16 -15.09 6.48
C LEU A 411 -11.84 -14.57 5.90
N GLU A 412 -11.75 -13.27 5.62
CA GLU A 412 -10.50 -12.63 5.18
C GLU A 412 -9.44 -12.70 6.29
N ARG A 413 -9.82 -12.45 7.53
CA ARG A 413 -8.93 -12.60 8.69
C ARG A 413 -8.43 -14.04 8.81
N LEU A 414 -9.31 -15.03 8.66
CA LEU A 414 -8.92 -16.44 8.69
C LEU A 414 -7.90 -16.74 7.58
N ALA A 415 -8.11 -16.22 6.37
CA ALA A 415 -7.17 -16.37 5.26
C ALA A 415 -5.79 -15.74 5.56
N TYR A 416 -5.77 -14.54 6.12
CA TYR A 416 -4.53 -13.90 6.58
C TYR A 416 -3.85 -14.73 7.67
N THR A 417 -4.60 -15.18 8.68
CA THR A 417 -4.06 -16.04 9.74
C THR A 417 -3.42 -17.30 9.14
N ASN A 418 -4.12 -17.99 8.24
CA ASN A 418 -3.59 -19.18 7.54
C ASN A 418 -2.28 -18.86 6.78
N THR A 419 -2.23 -17.72 6.08
CA THR A 419 -1.04 -17.29 5.33
C THR A 419 0.11 -16.83 6.23
N ILE A 420 -0.14 -16.53 7.51
CA ILE A 420 0.90 -16.12 8.46
C ILE A 420 1.42 -17.30 9.29
N VAL A 421 0.56 -18.27 9.64
CA VAL A 421 0.95 -19.41 10.50
C VAL A 421 1.38 -20.65 9.72
N TYR A 422 1.30 -20.67 8.38
CA TYR A 422 1.66 -21.83 7.56
C TYR A 422 3.06 -22.43 7.85
N PRO A 423 4.11 -21.65 8.20
CA PRO A 423 5.41 -22.24 8.46
C PRO A 423 5.41 -23.14 9.70
N PHE A 424 4.53 -22.88 10.68
CA PHE A 424 4.45 -23.69 11.90
C PHE A 424 3.91 -25.08 11.67
N THR A 425 3.18 -25.32 10.57
CA THR A 425 2.75 -26.67 10.16
C THR A 425 3.93 -27.60 9.88
N SER A 426 5.13 -27.05 9.61
CA SER A 426 6.34 -27.86 9.42
C SER A 426 6.74 -28.66 10.67
N ILE A 427 6.50 -28.14 11.88
CA ILE A 427 6.86 -28.80 13.14
C ILE A 427 6.09 -30.11 13.35
N PRO A 428 4.73 -30.12 13.38
CA PRO A 428 3.98 -31.36 13.50
C PRO A 428 4.15 -32.25 12.27
N LEU A 429 4.41 -31.70 11.08
CA LEU A 429 4.68 -32.49 9.88
C LEU A 429 5.98 -33.30 10.00
N LEU A 430 7.05 -32.71 10.53
CA LEU A 430 8.31 -33.42 10.77
C LEU A 430 8.12 -34.57 11.76
N ALA A 431 7.38 -34.34 12.86
CA ALA A 431 7.03 -35.40 13.80
C ALA A 431 6.16 -36.48 13.15
N TYR A 432 5.17 -36.09 12.33
CA TYR A 432 4.30 -37.03 11.64
C TYR A 432 5.07 -37.92 10.65
N CYS A 433 6.02 -37.37 9.90
CA CYS A 433 6.83 -38.12 8.95
C CYS A 433 7.83 -39.06 9.62
N THR A 434 8.25 -38.81 10.87
CA THR A 434 9.16 -39.71 11.60
C THR A 434 8.44 -40.86 12.30
N ILE A 435 7.15 -40.71 12.62
CA ILE A 435 6.35 -41.75 13.28
C ILE A 435 6.41 -43.10 12.54
N PRO A 436 6.18 -43.20 11.21
CA PRO A 436 6.24 -44.48 10.51
C PRO A 436 7.59 -45.19 10.63
N ALA A 437 8.70 -44.45 10.59
CA ALA A 437 10.03 -45.03 10.74
C ALA A 437 10.25 -45.59 12.16
N VAL A 438 9.80 -44.87 13.19
CA VAL A 438 9.85 -45.33 14.58
C VAL A 438 8.97 -46.57 14.78
N CYS A 439 7.74 -46.56 14.26
CA CYS A 439 6.84 -47.71 14.34
C CYS A 439 7.43 -48.95 13.65
N LEU A 440 8.05 -48.76 12.48
CA LEU A 440 8.67 -49.85 11.71
C LEU A 440 9.88 -50.44 12.44
N LEU A 441 10.74 -49.60 13.03
CA LEU A 441 11.96 -50.06 13.72
C LEU A 441 11.69 -50.63 15.12
N THR A 442 10.72 -50.08 15.85
CA THR A 442 10.40 -50.53 17.21
C THR A 442 9.35 -51.63 17.27
N GLY A 443 8.63 -51.89 16.17
CA GLY A 443 7.52 -52.83 16.12
C GLY A 443 6.29 -52.41 16.94
N LYS A 444 6.32 -51.24 17.59
CA LYS A 444 5.21 -50.72 18.38
C LYS A 444 4.23 -49.97 17.48
N PHE A 445 3.09 -50.59 17.19
CA PHE A 445 1.97 -49.95 16.52
C PHE A 445 1.21 -49.03 17.48
N ILE A 446 0.87 -47.83 17.02
CA ILE A 446 0.22 -46.79 17.84
C ILE A 446 -1.28 -47.02 17.99
N ILE A 447 -1.93 -47.68 17.00
CA ILE A 447 -3.37 -47.92 17.02
C ILE A 447 -3.67 -49.42 17.04
N PRO A 448 -4.45 -49.93 18.01
CA PRO A 448 -4.91 -51.31 17.99
C PRO A 448 -5.95 -51.50 16.88
N THR A 449 -5.89 -52.63 16.17
CA THR A 449 -6.95 -53.05 15.26
C THR A 449 -8.18 -53.45 16.08
N VAL A 450 -9.23 -52.66 16.00
CA VAL A 450 -10.51 -53.00 16.63
C VAL A 450 -11.27 -53.93 15.69
N SER A 451 -11.42 -55.19 16.09
CA SER A 451 -12.32 -56.14 15.42
C SER A 451 -13.77 -55.86 15.86
N THR A 452 -14.61 -55.39 14.94
CA THR A 452 -16.07 -55.35 15.15
C THR A 452 -16.64 -56.75 14.97
N HIS A 453 -16.45 -57.62 15.97
CA HIS A 453 -17.28 -58.81 16.10
C HIS A 453 -18.53 -58.41 16.89
N LEU A 454 -19.64 -58.28 16.16
CA LEU A 454 -21.01 -58.22 16.68
C LEU A 454 -21.57 -59.64 16.79
#